data_AF-K9SV61-F1
#
_entry.id   AF-K9SV61-F1
#
_cell.length_a   1.000
_cell.length_b   1.000
_cell.length_c   1.000
_cell.angle_alpha   90.00
_cell.angle_beta   90.00
_cell.angle_gamma   90.00
#
_symmetry.space_group_name_H-M   'P 1'
#
loop_
_entity.id
_entity.type
_entity.pdbx_description
1 polymer ?
#
loop_
_entity_poly.entity_id
_entity_poly.type
_entity_poly.pdbx_seq_one_letter_code
_entity_poly.pdbx_strand_id
1 'polypeptide(L)'
;MTNDQVLYETLLCAYSNQLEAINLLKRYRPYFELIPSLRRATDSVITIPLPVVKISNYKENDQNFQLMCDVALLMCDPEWKIKTGREVFIFIHRPNEEFSELLNRWRQVEVILGNEYSWLLPWKHHQIMNDKGEYLYPLFVTCSYTPERIKRGLTGAALPTVAIDVAESEQRELESSLINSNYELSE
;
A
#
# COMPACT_ATOMS: atom_id res chain seq x y z
N MET A 1 17.57 -10.73 12.15
CA MET A 1 16.16 -10.28 12.03
C MET A 1 15.27 -11.35 12.64
N THR A 2 14.22 -10.99 13.37
CA THR A 2 13.19 -11.96 13.80
C THR A 2 12.41 -12.46 12.59
N ASN A 3 11.81 -13.64 12.65
CA ASN A 3 11.00 -14.18 11.55
C ASN A 3 9.85 -13.22 11.19
N ASP A 4 9.24 -12.60 12.20
CA ASP A 4 8.17 -11.60 12.02
C ASP A 4 8.63 -10.34 11.27
N GLN A 5 9.87 -9.89 11.51
CA GLN A 5 10.44 -8.75 10.77
C GLN A 5 10.72 -9.13 9.32
N VAL A 6 11.25 -10.32 9.07
CA VAL A 6 11.46 -10.81 7.70
C VAL A 6 10.13 -10.83 6.96
N LEU A 7 9.08 -11.39 7.56
CA LEU A 7 7.75 -11.42 6.94
C LEU A 7 7.19 -10.02 6.65
N TYR A 8 7.34 -9.07 7.58
CA TYR A 8 6.96 -7.67 7.33
C TYR A 8 7.69 -7.09 6.11
N GLU A 9 9.01 -7.25 6.03
CA GLU A 9 9.81 -6.73 4.91
C GLU A 9 9.45 -7.43 3.59
N THR A 10 9.22 -8.75 3.61
CA THR A 10 8.75 -9.51 2.44
C THR A 10 7.44 -8.94 1.91
N LEU A 11 6.47 -8.64 2.79
CA LEU A 11 5.19 -8.05 2.38
C LEU A 11 5.34 -6.62 1.87
N LEU A 12 6.17 -5.80 2.52
CA LEU A 12 6.46 -4.44 2.05
C LEU A 12 7.09 -4.47 0.64
N CYS A 13 8.06 -5.35 0.43
CA CYS A 13 8.69 -5.57 -0.88
C CYS A 13 7.67 -6.03 -1.91
N ALA A 14 6.86 -7.05 -1.59
CA ALA A 14 5.82 -7.56 -2.46
C ALA A 14 4.85 -6.45 -2.87
N TYR A 15 4.25 -5.73 -1.92
CA TYR A 15 3.25 -4.70 -2.23
C TYR A 15 3.81 -3.41 -2.84
N SER A 16 5.13 -3.25 -2.86
CA SER A 16 5.79 -2.23 -3.69
C SER A 16 5.64 -2.52 -5.19
N ASN A 17 5.46 -3.79 -5.56
CA ASN A 17 5.17 -4.23 -6.93
C ASN A 17 3.68 -4.07 -7.26
N GLN A 18 3.36 -3.49 -8.42
CA GLN A 18 1.99 -3.25 -8.87
C GLN A 18 1.16 -4.54 -8.95
N LEU A 19 1.71 -5.63 -9.48
CA LEU A 19 0.98 -6.89 -9.65
C LEU A 19 0.58 -7.46 -8.30
N GLU A 20 1.51 -7.47 -7.35
CA GLU A 20 1.28 -8.01 -6.01
C GLU A 20 0.35 -7.12 -5.19
N ALA A 21 0.45 -5.80 -5.30
CA ALA A 21 -0.52 -4.88 -4.72
C ALA A 21 -1.95 -5.12 -5.26
N ILE A 22 -2.08 -5.34 -6.57
CA ILE A 22 -3.37 -5.70 -7.19
C ILE A 22 -3.86 -7.07 -6.68
N ASN A 23 -2.96 -8.04 -6.51
CA ASN A 23 -3.30 -9.34 -5.94
C ASN A 23 -3.75 -9.25 -4.47
N LEU A 24 -3.20 -8.32 -3.69
CA LEU A 24 -3.72 -7.98 -2.37
C LEU A 24 -5.14 -7.40 -2.46
N LEU A 25 -5.38 -6.44 -3.35
CA LEU A 25 -6.71 -5.86 -3.53
C LEU A 25 -7.74 -6.92 -3.91
N LYS A 26 -7.40 -7.92 -4.74
CA LYS A 26 -8.32 -9.03 -5.06
C LYS A 26 -8.85 -9.78 -3.84
N ARG A 27 -8.07 -9.82 -2.74
CA ARG A 27 -8.50 -10.40 -1.45
C ARG A 27 -9.51 -9.53 -0.71
N TYR A 28 -9.55 -8.23 -1.00
CA TYR A 28 -10.54 -7.28 -0.51
C TYR A 28 -11.32 -6.65 -1.66
N ARG A 29 -12.29 -7.41 -2.18
CA ARG A 29 -13.08 -7.07 -3.38
C ARG A 29 -13.59 -5.64 -3.45
N PRO A 30 -14.12 -5.01 -2.37
CA PRO A 30 -14.61 -3.64 -2.45
C PRO A 30 -13.57 -2.64 -2.96
N TYR A 31 -12.28 -2.85 -2.69
CA TYR A 31 -11.22 -1.96 -3.17
C TYR A 31 -10.66 -2.37 -4.52
N PHE A 32 -10.66 -3.67 -4.84
CA PHE A 32 -10.32 -4.15 -6.17
C PHE A 32 -11.22 -3.55 -7.26
N GLU A 33 -12.50 -3.36 -6.94
CA GLU A 33 -13.49 -2.75 -7.83
C GLU A 33 -13.29 -1.24 -8.03
N LEU A 34 -12.38 -0.61 -7.28
CA LEU A 34 -12.01 0.80 -7.50
C LEU A 34 -11.04 0.98 -8.68
N ILE A 35 -10.40 -0.10 -9.15
CA ILE A 35 -9.43 -0.05 -10.24
C ILE A 35 -10.14 0.38 -11.54
N PRO A 36 -9.78 1.52 -12.14
CA PRO A 36 -10.50 2.08 -13.30
C PRO A 36 -10.56 1.14 -14.52
N SER A 37 -9.51 0.36 -14.76
CA SER A 37 -9.49 -0.65 -15.83
C SER A 37 -8.88 -1.96 -15.38
N LEU A 38 -9.71 -3.00 -15.21
CA LEU A 38 -9.23 -4.35 -14.90
C LEU A 38 -8.45 -5.00 -16.05
N ARG A 39 -8.68 -4.58 -17.30
CA ARG A 39 -7.93 -5.07 -18.47
C ARG A 39 -6.50 -4.56 -18.50
N ARG A 40 -6.26 -3.36 -17.95
CA ARG A 40 -4.94 -2.71 -17.84
C ARG A 40 -4.66 -2.37 -16.37
N ALA A 41 -4.83 -3.35 -15.49
CA ALA A 41 -4.82 -3.10 -14.05
C ALA A 41 -3.46 -2.53 -13.56
N THR A 42 -2.35 -3.03 -14.08
CA THR A 42 -1.00 -2.54 -13.77
C THR A 42 -0.76 -1.10 -14.22
N ASP A 43 -1.43 -0.65 -15.28
CA ASP A 43 -1.38 0.73 -15.76
C ASP A 43 -2.37 1.64 -15.01
N SER A 44 -3.33 1.04 -14.31
CA SER A 44 -4.42 1.74 -13.61
C SER A 44 -4.15 1.95 -12.13
N VAL A 45 -3.02 1.47 -11.61
CA VAL A 45 -2.64 1.56 -10.20
C VAL A 45 -1.18 1.96 -10.09
N ILE A 46 -0.87 3.04 -9.39
CA ILE A 46 0.52 3.40 -9.05
C ILE A 46 0.80 2.96 -7.62
N THR A 47 1.83 2.14 -7.43
CA THR A 47 2.34 1.79 -6.12
C THR A 47 3.40 2.79 -5.67
N ILE A 48 3.28 3.30 -4.45
CA ILE A 48 4.26 4.20 -3.82
C ILE A 48 4.58 3.64 -2.43
N PRO A 49 5.69 2.91 -2.27
CA PRO A 49 6.13 2.47 -0.95
C PRO A 49 6.68 3.64 -0.14
N LEU A 50 6.47 3.59 1.17
CA LEU A 50 6.88 4.61 2.14
C LEU A 50 6.57 6.03 1.64
N PRO A 51 5.30 6.33 1.31
CA PRO A 51 4.98 7.46 0.49
C PRO A 51 5.26 8.81 1.14
N VAL A 52 5.66 9.76 0.30
CA VAL A 52 5.90 11.15 0.70
C VAL A 52 4.96 12.06 -0.08
N VAL A 53 4.36 13.00 0.63
CA VAL A 53 3.53 14.06 0.06
C VAL A 53 4.12 15.43 0.37
N LYS A 54 3.88 16.37 -0.53
CA LYS A 54 4.17 17.78 -0.36
C LYS A 54 2.86 18.48 0.00
N ILE A 55 2.80 19.04 1.20
CA ILE A 55 1.66 19.82 1.68
C ILE A 55 1.84 21.27 1.24
N SER A 56 0.84 21.81 0.54
CA SER A 56 0.81 23.20 0.12
C SER A 56 0.06 24.02 1.17
N ASN A 57 0.73 25.00 1.77
CA ASN A 57 0.10 25.92 2.71
C ASN A 57 0.18 27.34 2.14
N TYR A 58 -0.95 28.03 1.99
CA TYR A 58 -1.01 29.37 1.39
C TYR A 58 -0.20 30.44 2.15
N LYS A 59 0.32 30.15 3.35
CA LYS A 59 1.04 31.09 4.22
C LYS A 59 2.45 30.66 4.62
N GLU A 60 2.84 29.41 4.40
CA GLU A 60 4.15 28.86 4.78
C GLU A 60 4.80 28.19 3.58
N ASN A 61 6.12 27.99 3.64
CA ASN A 61 6.81 27.19 2.63
C ASN A 61 6.22 25.78 2.60
N ASP A 62 6.05 25.23 1.40
CA ASP A 62 5.62 23.86 1.23
C ASP A 62 6.52 22.89 2.01
N GLN A 63 5.91 21.93 2.70
CA GLN A 63 6.60 20.95 3.53
C GLN A 63 6.36 19.54 3.03
N ASN A 64 7.41 18.72 3.03
CA ASN A 64 7.31 17.31 2.69
C ASN A 64 7.05 16.49 3.96
N PHE A 65 6.06 15.62 3.89
CA PHE A 65 5.70 14.70 4.96
C PHE A 65 5.73 13.27 4.43
N GLN A 66 6.48 12.41 5.11
CA GLN A 66 6.34 10.98 4.91
C GLN A 66 5.06 10.53 5.62
N LEU A 67 4.19 9.86 4.88
CA LEU A 67 2.96 9.31 5.42
C LEU A 67 3.25 8.06 6.23
N MET A 68 2.43 7.83 7.25
CA MET A 68 2.59 6.71 8.17
C MET A 68 1.99 5.40 7.64
N CYS A 69 1.55 5.31 6.38
CA CYS A 69 1.22 4.02 5.75
C CYS A 69 2.47 3.36 5.15
N ASP A 70 2.40 2.07 4.84
CA ASP A 70 3.53 1.33 4.26
C ASP A 70 3.56 1.48 2.74
N VAL A 71 2.39 1.42 2.09
CA VAL A 71 2.25 1.59 0.64
C VAL A 71 0.99 2.40 0.34
N ALA A 72 1.10 3.37 -0.57
CA ALA A 72 -0.06 4.02 -1.18
C ALA A 72 -0.29 3.49 -2.60
N LEU A 73 -1.56 3.26 -2.93
CA LEU A 73 -2.04 2.88 -4.25
C LEU A 73 -2.87 4.01 -4.83
N LEU A 74 -2.38 4.65 -5.89
CA LEU A 74 -3.12 5.70 -6.58
C LEU A 74 -3.84 5.11 -7.77
N MET A 75 -5.17 5.23 -7.78
CA MET A 75 -5.98 4.79 -8.91
C MET A 75 -5.84 5.80 -10.05
N CYS A 76 -5.54 5.29 -11.25
CA CYS A 76 -5.29 6.09 -12.43
C CYS A 76 -6.09 5.57 -13.61
N ASP A 77 -6.54 6.49 -14.46
CA ASP A 77 -7.05 6.12 -15.77
C ASP A 77 -5.85 5.85 -16.70
N PRO A 78 -5.72 4.62 -17.25
CA PRO A 78 -4.55 4.25 -18.06
C PRO A 78 -4.53 4.89 -19.45
N GLU A 79 -5.66 5.41 -19.94
CA GLU A 79 -5.74 6.11 -21.22
C GLU A 79 -5.27 7.56 -21.08
N TRP A 80 -5.80 8.24 -20.07
CA TRP A 80 -5.57 9.67 -19.86
C TRP A 80 -4.35 9.96 -18.99
N LYS A 81 -3.80 8.95 -18.29
CA LYS A 81 -2.68 9.09 -17.35
C LYS A 81 -2.96 10.13 -16.26
N ILE A 82 -4.19 10.16 -15.76
CA ILE A 82 -4.63 11.01 -14.66
C ILE A 82 -5.08 10.17 -13.48
N LYS A 83 -4.94 10.72 -12.27
CA LYS A 83 -5.52 10.11 -11.07
C LYS A 83 -7.05 10.23 -11.09
N THR A 84 -7.74 9.23 -10.54
CA THR A 84 -9.20 9.23 -10.42
C THR A 84 -9.71 9.71 -9.05
N GLY A 85 -8.81 10.23 -8.21
CA GLY A 85 -9.15 10.73 -6.87
C GLY A 85 -9.37 9.64 -5.82
N ARG A 86 -9.26 8.35 -6.17
CA ARG A 86 -9.40 7.23 -5.22
C ARG A 86 -8.02 6.70 -4.85
N GLU A 87 -7.71 6.69 -3.55
CA GLU A 87 -6.39 6.32 -3.05
C GLU A 87 -6.53 5.27 -1.95
N VAL A 88 -5.81 4.15 -2.07
CA VAL A 88 -5.81 3.08 -1.06
C VAL A 88 -4.49 3.12 -0.30
N PHE A 89 -4.56 3.08 1.03
CA PHE A 89 -3.41 3.16 1.94
C PHE A 89 -3.26 1.84 2.69
N ILE A 90 -2.18 1.12 2.42
CA ILE A 90 -1.91 -0.18 3.00
C ILE A 90 -1.14 0.01 4.31
N PHE A 91 -1.63 -0.63 5.37
CA PHE A 91 -1.02 -0.70 6.69
C PHE A 91 -0.73 -2.16 7.02
N ILE A 92 0.52 -2.56 6.84
CA ILE A 92 1.02 -3.87 7.27
C ILE A 92 1.29 -3.76 8.77
N HIS A 93 0.68 -4.65 9.56
CA HIS A 93 0.96 -4.73 10.98
C HIS A 93 2.46 -5.02 11.19
N ARG A 94 3.16 -4.14 11.90
CA ARG A 94 4.60 -4.26 12.17
C ARG A 94 4.85 -5.13 13.40
N PRO A 95 6.00 -5.82 13.48
CA PRO A 95 6.35 -6.56 14.70
C PRO A 95 6.40 -5.64 15.92
N ASN A 96 5.82 -6.09 17.03
CA ASN A 96 5.72 -5.36 18.30
C ASN A 96 4.88 -4.07 18.24
N GLU A 97 4.16 -3.81 17.14
CA GLU A 97 3.21 -2.70 17.04
C GLU A 97 1.93 -3.05 17.81
N GLU A 98 1.45 -2.13 18.64
CA GLU A 98 0.16 -2.30 19.32
C GLU A 98 -1.00 -1.73 18.50
N PHE A 99 -2.23 -2.15 18.81
CA PHE A 99 -3.43 -1.72 18.07
C PHE A 99 -3.55 -0.18 17.97
N SER A 100 -3.27 0.54 19.06
CA SER A 100 -3.33 2.00 19.07
C SER A 100 -2.29 2.64 18.15
N GLU A 101 -1.11 2.03 18.02
CA GLU A 101 -0.03 2.52 17.16
C GLU A 101 -0.41 2.31 15.69
N LEU A 102 -0.86 1.10 15.34
CA LEU A 102 -1.36 0.78 14.01
C LEU A 102 -2.50 1.72 13.58
N LEU A 103 -3.46 1.97 14.46
CA LEU A 103 -4.58 2.87 14.17
C LEU A 103 -4.14 4.34 14.09
N ASN A 104 -3.22 4.78 14.96
CA ASN A 104 -2.70 6.14 14.94
C ASN A 104 -1.97 6.45 13.64
N ARG A 105 -1.30 5.48 13.02
CA ARG A 105 -0.70 5.66 11.69
C ARG A 105 -1.75 6.05 10.65
N TRP A 106 -2.91 5.38 10.65
CA TRP A 106 -4.02 5.77 9.78
C TRP A 106 -4.55 7.17 10.10
N ARG A 107 -4.78 7.48 11.38
CA ARG A 107 -5.28 8.80 11.79
C ARG A 107 -4.33 9.93 11.39
N GLN A 108 -3.02 9.72 11.49
CA GLN A 108 -2.02 10.70 11.05
C GLN A 108 -2.07 10.92 9.53
N VAL A 109 -2.28 9.86 8.74
CA VAL A 109 -2.49 9.99 7.29
C VAL A 109 -3.74 10.84 7.01
N GLU A 110 -4.86 10.57 7.66
CA GLU A 110 -6.09 11.38 7.50
C GLU A 110 -5.85 12.87 7.85
N VAL A 111 -5.16 13.15 8.94
CA VAL A 111 -4.85 14.52 9.37
C VAL A 111 -3.95 15.24 8.36
N ILE A 112 -2.88 14.59 7.90
CA ILE A 112 -1.94 15.18 6.95
C ILE A 112 -2.63 15.46 5.62
N LEU A 113 -3.36 14.47 5.09
CA LEU A 113 -4.05 14.53 3.79
C LEU A 113 -5.36 15.33 3.82
N GLY A 114 -5.81 15.78 4.99
CA GLY A 114 -6.88 16.77 5.12
C GLY A 114 -6.52 18.11 4.46
N ASN A 115 -5.23 18.43 4.36
CA ASN A 115 -4.73 19.65 3.70
C ASN A 115 -4.69 19.49 2.17
N GLU A 116 -4.33 20.54 1.45
CA GLU A 116 -4.00 20.41 0.03
C GLU A 116 -2.60 19.79 -0.12
N TYR A 117 -2.51 18.73 -0.92
CA TYR A 117 -1.28 17.95 -1.08
C TYR A 117 -1.06 17.48 -2.50
N SER A 118 0.20 17.23 -2.81
CA SER A 118 0.63 16.55 -4.04
C SER A 118 1.64 15.45 -3.69
N TRP A 119 1.63 14.35 -4.43
CA TRP A 119 2.54 13.23 -4.19
C TRP A 119 3.96 13.49 -4.68
N LEU A 120 4.96 12.97 -3.97
CA LEU A 120 6.27 12.80 -4.57
C LEU A 120 6.26 11.49 -5.39
N LEU A 121 5.86 11.59 -6.67
CA LEU A 121 5.67 10.42 -7.51
C LEU A 121 7.02 9.75 -7.87
N PRO A 122 7.03 8.41 -8.00
CA PRO A 122 8.18 7.70 -8.58
C PRO A 122 8.52 8.25 -9.97
N TRP A 123 9.80 8.19 -10.34
CA TRP A 123 10.29 8.74 -11.61
C TRP A 123 9.47 8.29 -12.83
N LYS A 124 9.07 7.01 -12.90
CA LYS A 124 8.23 6.47 -13.98
C LYS A 124 6.87 7.16 -14.16
N HIS A 125 6.40 7.90 -13.15
CA HIS A 125 5.08 8.53 -13.10
C HIS A 125 5.14 10.04 -12.92
N HIS A 126 6.30 10.68 -13.04
CA HIS A 126 6.48 12.12 -12.79
C HIS A 126 5.60 13.05 -13.66
N GLN A 127 5.06 12.56 -14.77
CA GLN A 127 4.22 13.31 -15.71
C GLN A 127 2.73 13.23 -15.39
N ILE A 128 2.32 12.42 -14.41
CA ILE A 128 0.92 12.26 -14.04
C ILE A 128 0.47 13.46 -13.23
N MET A 129 -0.70 14.00 -13.59
CA MET A 129 -1.35 15.05 -12.81
C MET A 129 -1.64 14.55 -11.40
N ASN A 130 -1.22 15.36 -10.43
CA ASN A 130 -0.94 14.88 -9.09
C ASN A 130 -1.75 15.62 -8.02
N ASP A 131 -2.98 15.93 -8.38
CA ASP A 131 -3.91 16.62 -7.50
C ASP A 131 -4.29 15.72 -6.33
N LYS A 132 -4.78 16.34 -5.27
CA LYS A 132 -5.27 15.69 -4.06
C LYS A 132 -6.29 14.58 -4.36
N GLY A 133 -6.23 13.51 -3.58
CA GLY A 133 -7.24 12.47 -3.58
C GLY A 133 -8.57 12.97 -3.01
N GLU A 134 -9.67 12.53 -3.59
CA GLU A 134 -11.03 12.81 -3.10
C GLU A 134 -11.46 11.81 -2.02
N TYR A 135 -11.06 10.54 -2.18
CA TYR A 135 -11.43 9.45 -1.28
C TYR A 135 -10.21 8.66 -0.82
N LEU A 136 -10.03 8.58 0.49
CA LEU A 136 -8.94 7.88 1.15
C LEU A 136 -9.44 6.57 1.77
N TYR A 137 -8.85 5.45 1.37
CA TYR A 137 -9.28 4.11 1.75
C TYR A 137 -8.18 3.38 2.52
N PRO A 138 -8.27 3.19 3.84
CA PRO A 138 -7.29 2.38 4.56
C PRO A 138 -7.49 0.91 4.22
N LEU A 139 -6.43 0.10 4.17
CA LEU A 139 -6.48 -1.36 4.11
C LEU A 139 -5.44 -1.93 5.08
N PHE A 140 -5.88 -2.66 6.09
CA PHE A 140 -5.00 -3.25 7.09
C PHE A 140 -4.62 -4.68 6.68
N VAL A 141 -3.34 -5.01 6.79
CA VAL A 141 -2.81 -6.34 6.50
C VAL A 141 -2.33 -6.95 7.80
N THR A 142 -2.96 -8.07 8.18
CA THR A 142 -2.60 -8.83 9.38
C THR A 142 -1.85 -10.10 8.99
N CYS A 143 -0.79 -10.39 9.73
CA CYS A 143 0.07 -11.56 9.55
C CYS A 143 -0.22 -12.63 10.61
N SER A 144 0.38 -13.81 10.47
CA SER A 144 0.32 -14.91 11.47
C SER A 144 0.68 -14.47 12.89
N TYR A 145 1.72 -13.63 13.05
CA TYR A 145 2.16 -13.10 14.34
C TYR A 145 1.25 -12.00 14.90
N THR A 146 0.25 -11.54 14.14
CA THR A 146 -0.62 -10.44 14.60
C THR A 146 -1.45 -10.91 15.79
N PRO A 147 -1.34 -10.26 16.96
CA PRO A 147 -2.08 -10.64 18.14
C PRO A 147 -3.60 -10.57 17.93
N GLU A 148 -4.32 -11.52 18.53
CA GLU A 148 -5.79 -11.59 18.41
C GLU A 148 -6.49 -10.32 18.89
N ARG A 149 -5.92 -9.62 19.88
CA ARG A 149 -6.42 -8.31 20.35
C ARG A 149 -6.47 -7.26 19.23
N ILE A 150 -5.48 -7.25 18.33
CA ILE A 150 -5.41 -6.31 17.20
C ILE A 150 -6.44 -6.70 16.15
N LYS A 151 -6.53 -7.99 15.80
CA LYS A 151 -7.54 -8.51 14.85
C LYS A 151 -8.96 -8.19 15.30
N ARG A 152 -9.26 -8.40 16.60
CA ARG A 152 -10.54 -8.03 17.21
C ARG A 152 -10.77 -6.53 17.22
N GLY A 153 -9.74 -5.72 17.46
CA GLY A 153 -9.82 -4.26 17.41
C GLY A 153 -10.18 -3.75 16.01
N LEU A 154 -9.49 -4.23 14.97
CA LEU A 154 -9.79 -3.90 13.57
C LEU A 154 -11.21 -4.31 13.19
N THR A 155 -11.61 -5.53 13.55
CA THR A 155 -12.98 -6.03 13.29
C THR A 155 -14.03 -5.21 14.02
N GLY A 156 -13.82 -4.91 15.31
CA GLY A 156 -14.75 -4.13 16.13
C GLY A 156 -14.89 -2.67 15.67
N ALA A 157 -13.84 -2.11 15.05
CA ALA A 157 -13.87 -0.79 14.41
C ALA A 157 -14.40 -0.82 12.96
N ALA A 158 -14.85 -1.99 12.47
CA ALA A 158 -15.28 -2.22 11.09
C ALA A 158 -14.23 -1.80 10.05
N LEU A 159 -12.95 -2.00 10.36
CA LEU A 159 -11.85 -1.61 9.48
C LEU A 159 -11.55 -2.70 8.43
N PRO A 160 -11.38 -2.31 7.16
CA PRO A 160 -11.07 -3.20 6.04
C PRO A 160 -9.73 -3.91 6.30
N THR A 161 -9.78 -5.25 6.37
CA THR A 161 -8.64 -6.06 6.77
C THR A 161 -8.46 -7.25 5.84
N VAL A 162 -7.21 -7.58 5.53
CA VAL A 162 -6.81 -8.82 4.83
C VAL A 162 -5.83 -9.58 5.72
N ALA A 163 -6.08 -10.87 5.93
CA ALA A 163 -5.14 -11.77 6.58
C ALA A 163 -4.20 -12.43 5.57
N ILE A 164 -2.91 -12.50 5.91
CA ILE A 164 -1.88 -13.21 5.14
C ILE A 164 -1.35 -14.36 5.98
N ASP A 165 -1.29 -15.54 5.36
CA ASP A 165 -0.75 -16.75 5.97
C ASP A 165 0.67 -17.03 5.47
N VAL A 166 1.57 -17.46 6.38
CA VAL A 166 3.03 -17.58 6.11
C VAL A 166 3.36 -18.58 5.01
N ALA A 167 2.58 -19.67 4.91
CA ALA A 167 2.78 -20.70 3.90
C ALA A 167 2.68 -20.15 2.47
N GLU A 168 1.85 -19.13 2.24
CA GLU A 168 1.68 -18.52 0.92
C GLU A 168 2.83 -17.55 0.57
N SER A 169 3.43 -16.89 1.55
CA SER A 169 4.60 -16.01 1.33
C SER A 169 5.87 -16.82 1.04
N GLU A 170 6.09 -17.93 1.77
CA GLU A 170 7.24 -18.81 1.57
C GLU A 170 7.18 -19.52 0.21
N GLN A 171 5.99 -19.99 -0.22
CA GLN A 171 5.81 -20.58 -1.55
C GLN A 171 6.14 -19.59 -2.68
N ARG A 172 5.82 -18.29 -2.53
CA ARG A 172 6.14 -17.27 -3.53
C ARG A 172 7.63 -16.92 -3.58
N GLU A 173 8.31 -16.88 -2.44
CA GLU A 173 9.77 -16.71 -2.38
C GLU A 173 10.50 -17.89 -3.05
N LEU A 174 10.00 -19.12 -2.85
CA LEU A 174 10.49 -20.32 -3.53
C LEU A 174 10.25 -20.26 -5.05
N GLU A 175 9.04 -19.89 -5.50
CA GLU A 175 8.71 -19.75 -6.93
C GLU A 175 9.56 -18.69 -7.63
N SER A 176 9.73 -17.52 -7.02
CA SER A 176 10.55 -16.43 -7.57
C SER A 176 12.04 -16.78 -7.61
N SER A 177 12.56 -17.51 -6.62
CA SER A 177 13.94 -18.01 -6.61
C SER A 177 14.18 -19.09 -7.69
N LEU A 178 13.20 -19.99 -7.90
CA LEU A 178 13.26 -21.01 -8.95
C LEU A 178 13.25 -20.39 -10.35
N ILE A 179 12.43 -19.35 -10.57
CA ILE A 179 12.40 -18.62 -11.85
C ILE A 179 13.78 -17.99 -12.13
N ASN A 180 14.38 -17.30 -11.15
CA ASN A 180 15.69 -16.66 -11.33
C ASN A 180 16.82 -17.67 -11.58
N SER A 181 16.79 -18.83 -10.90
CA SER A 181 17.80 -19.89 -11.10
C SER A 181 17.77 -20.54 -12.49
N ASN A 182 16.59 -20.59 -13.13
CA ASN A 182 16.44 -21.11 -14.49
C ASN A 182 16.93 -20.12 -15.56
N TYR A 183 16.94 -18.81 -15.29
CA TYR A 183 17.51 -17.82 -16.21
C TYR A 183 19.06 -17.84 -16.17
N GLU A 184 19.66 -18.05 -15.00
CA GLU A 184 21.13 -18.15 -14.85
C GLU A 184 21.75 -19.43 -15.47
N LEU A 185 20.95 -20.47 -15.72
CA LEU A 185 21.40 -21.71 -16.39
C LEU A 185 21.25 -21.65 -17.92
N SER A 186 20.79 -20.53 -18.47
CA SER A 186 20.53 -20.34 -19.90
C SER A 186 21.44 -19.30 -20.60
N GLU A 187 22.46 -18.80 -19.89
CA GLU A 187 23.62 -18.08 -20.46
C GLU A 187 24.85 -18.99 -20.55
#